data_AF-W2THB0-F1
#
_entry.id   AF-W2THB0-F1
#
_cell.length_a   1.000
_cell.length_b   1.000
_cell.length_c   1.000
_cell.angle_alpha   90.00
_cell.angle_beta   90.00
_cell.angle_gamma   90.00
#
_symmetry.space_group_name_H-M   'P 1'
#
loop_
_entity.id
_entity.type
_entity.pdbx_description
1 polymer ?
#
loop_
_entity_poly.entity_id
_entity_poly.type
_entity_poly.pdbx_seq_one_letter_code
_entity_poly.pdbx_strand_id
1 'polypeptide(L)'
;VTVESKVKEKLVFRELDRLTNIGPVKAITAGNAHGISPILLEQERTDPIFDIVTASGHTVNGSLCVLQRTVRPDVITSSFLQDAQQLWAVGRREDDSHKYLIVSRTRSSLILELGEDMVELEEPLFLSDEPTVAAGELADGGLAVQG
;
A
#
# COMPACT_ATOMS: atom_id res chain seq x y z
N VAL A 1 -27.33 57.45 34.05
CA VAL A 1 -26.52 57.16 32.86
C VAL A 1 -25.76 55.88 33.15
N THR A 2 -26.31 54.75 32.72
CA THR A 2 -25.73 53.42 32.96
C THR A 2 -24.74 53.17 31.84
N VAL A 3 -23.45 53.10 32.16
CA VAL A 3 -22.39 52.85 31.18
C VAL A 3 -22.32 51.34 30.95
N GLU A 4 -22.92 50.86 29.86
CA GLU A 4 -22.72 49.49 29.39
C GLU A 4 -21.27 49.35 28.90
N SER A 5 -20.45 48.64 29.67
CA SER A 5 -19.11 48.23 29.24
C SER A 5 -19.22 47.18 28.14
N LYS A 6 -19.07 47.59 26.88
CA LYS A 6 -18.93 46.67 25.74
C LYS A 6 -17.61 45.91 25.83
N VAL A 7 -17.63 44.72 26.40
CA VAL A 7 -16.52 43.76 26.30
C VAL A 7 -16.44 43.29 24.84
N LYS A 8 -15.32 43.55 24.16
CA LYS A 8 -15.04 43.01 22.82
C LYS A 8 -14.43 41.61 22.99
N GLU A 9 -15.20 40.58 22.70
CA GLU A 9 -14.69 39.22 22.60
C GLU A 9 -13.86 39.04 21.31
N LYS A 10 -12.66 38.48 21.45
CA LYS A 10 -11.79 38.13 20.32
C LYS A 10 -11.83 36.62 20.12
N LEU A 11 -12.47 36.18 19.04
CA LEU A 11 -12.46 34.78 18.63
C LEU A 11 -11.30 34.52 17.66
N VAL A 12 -10.60 33.40 17.88
CA VAL A 12 -9.54 32.91 16.98
C VAL A 12 -9.94 31.54 16.48
N PHE A 13 -10.07 31.43 15.16
CA PHE A 13 -10.38 30.18 14.49
C PHE A 13 -9.10 29.59 13.90
N ARG A 14 -8.97 28.27 14.02
CA ARG A 14 -7.94 27.49 13.32
C ARG A 14 -8.59 26.26 12.70
N GLU A 15 -8.03 25.83 11.60
CA GLU A 15 -8.40 24.56 11.01
C GLU A 15 -7.85 23.39 11.83
N LEU A 16 -8.65 22.35 12.02
CA LEU A 16 -8.27 21.15 12.75
C LEU A 16 -8.09 19.95 11.82
N ASP A 17 -8.94 19.86 10.79
CA ASP A 17 -8.92 18.80 9.80
C ASP A 17 -9.59 19.27 8.50
N ARG A 18 -9.35 18.55 7.39
CA ARG A 18 -10.03 18.75 6.10
C ARG A 18 -10.48 17.41 5.53
N LEU A 19 -11.74 17.37 5.12
CA LEU A 19 -12.23 16.33 4.24
C LEU A 19 -12.07 16.77 2.79
N THR A 20 -11.40 15.96 1.97
CA THR A 20 -11.24 16.22 0.54
C THR A 20 -12.60 16.17 -0.15
N ASN A 21 -12.92 17.21 -0.92
CA ASN A 21 -14.13 17.29 -1.73
C ASN A 21 -13.76 17.59 -3.18
N ILE A 22 -14.24 16.76 -4.11
CA ILE A 22 -14.03 16.92 -5.55
C ILE A 22 -15.16 17.71 -6.24
N GLY A 23 -16.21 18.07 -5.50
CA GLY A 23 -17.40 18.73 -6.04
C GLY A 23 -17.38 20.27 -5.91
N PRO A 24 -18.18 20.97 -6.74
CA PRO A 24 -18.83 20.47 -7.95
C PRO A 24 -17.83 20.29 -9.09
N VAL A 25 -18.00 19.21 -9.88
CA VAL A 25 -17.20 18.96 -11.09
C VAL A 25 -17.85 19.71 -12.26
N LYS A 26 -17.14 20.70 -12.82
CA LYS A 26 -17.63 21.51 -13.95
C LYS A 26 -17.24 20.94 -15.30
N ALA A 27 -16.11 20.25 -15.36
CA ALA A 27 -15.60 19.61 -16.57
C ALA A 27 -14.81 18.37 -16.18
N ILE A 28 -14.80 17.39 -17.06
CA ILE A 28 -14.10 16.12 -16.93
C ILE A 28 -13.43 15.79 -18.26
N THR A 29 -12.21 15.26 -18.19
CA THR A 29 -11.52 14.70 -19.34
C THR A 29 -10.70 13.49 -18.91
N ALA A 30 -10.38 12.61 -19.85
CA ALA A 30 -9.51 11.46 -19.62
C ALA A 30 -8.17 11.68 -20.33
N GLY A 31 -7.08 11.27 -19.68
CA GLY A 31 -5.72 11.36 -20.23
C GLY A 31 -4.90 10.13 -19.92
N ASN A 32 -3.73 10.02 -20.54
CA ASN A 32 -2.82 8.91 -20.29
C ASN A 32 -2.47 8.79 -18.81
N ALA A 33 -2.37 7.55 -18.35
CA ALA A 33 -1.98 7.21 -17.01
C ALA A 33 -0.51 7.55 -16.74
N HIS A 34 -0.24 8.21 -15.61
CA HIS A 34 1.13 8.47 -15.13
C HIS A 34 1.57 7.46 -14.06
N GLY A 35 2.89 7.22 -13.94
CA GLY A 35 3.46 6.46 -12.81
C GLY A 35 3.15 4.97 -12.83
N ILE A 36 3.08 4.36 -14.01
CA ILE A 36 3.01 2.91 -14.15
C ILE A 36 4.44 2.37 -14.19
N SER A 37 4.74 1.38 -13.35
CA SER A 37 6.05 0.70 -13.38
C SER A 37 6.31 0.06 -14.76
N PRO A 38 7.53 0.15 -15.33
CA PRO A 38 7.83 -0.34 -16.68
C PRO A 38 7.43 -1.79 -16.93
N ILE A 39 7.64 -2.67 -15.96
CA ILE A 39 7.29 -4.10 -16.06
C ILE A 39 5.79 -4.33 -16.25
N LEU A 40 4.95 -3.41 -15.76
CA LEU A 40 3.49 -3.49 -15.89
C LEU A 40 2.99 -2.91 -17.22
N LEU A 41 3.81 -2.13 -17.94
CA LEU A 41 3.50 -1.64 -19.28
C LEU A 41 3.70 -2.73 -20.35
N GLU A 42 4.60 -3.68 -20.09
CA GLU A 42 4.87 -4.82 -20.96
C GLU A 42 3.77 -5.90 -20.87
N GLN A 43 2.95 -5.87 -19.83
CA GLN A 43 1.87 -6.83 -19.64
C GLN A 43 0.65 -6.49 -20.50
N GLU A 44 0.10 -7.48 -21.20
CA GLU A 44 -1.17 -7.33 -21.90
C GLU A 44 -2.31 -7.07 -20.89
N ARG A 45 -3.11 -6.04 -21.16
CA ARG A 45 -4.26 -5.67 -20.34
C ARG A 45 -5.49 -5.60 -21.20
N THR A 46 -6.58 -6.22 -20.73
CA THR A 46 -7.91 -6.09 -21.36
C THR A 46 -8.47 -4.68 -21.18
N ASP A 47 -8.18 -4.06 -20.03
CA ASP A 47 -8.72 -2.76 -19.65
C ASP A 47 -7.70 -1.65 -19.88
N PRO A 48 -8.09 -0.52 -20.51
CA PRO A 48 -7.22 0.62 -20.68
C PRO A 48 -6.91 1.27 -19.32
N ILE A 49 -5.67 1.69 -19.12
CA ILE A 49 -5.27 2.50 -17.97
C ILE A 49 -5.24 3.97 -18.39
N PHE A 50 -6.03 4.79 -17.71
CA PHE A 50 -6.07 6.24 -17.90
C PHE A 50 -6.35 6.92 -16.57
N ASP A 51 -6.07 8.22 -16.51
CA ASP A 51 -6.42 9.09 -15.40
C ASP A 51 -7.55 10.03 -15.80
N ILE A 52 -8.42 10.33 -14.85
CA ILE A 52 -9.49 11.30 -15.05
C ILE A 52 -9.02 12.64 -14.45
N VAL A 53 -9.12 13.71 -15.24
CA VAL A 53 -8.84 15.07 -14.77
C VAL A 53 -10.14 15.84 -14.71
N THR A 54 -10.40 16.47 -13.57
CA THR A 54 -11.64 17.21 -13.28
C THR A 54 -11.34 18.66 -12.94
N ALA A 55 -12.17 19.58 -13.42
CA ALA A 55 -12.22 20.95 -12.93
C ALA A 55 -13.25 21.04 -11.80
N SER A 56 -12.77 21.18 -10.57
CA SER A 56 -13.50 20.95 -9.33
C SER A 56 -13.61 22.22 -8.47
N GLY A 57 -14.48 22.20 -7.46
CA GLY A 57 -14.66 23.31 -6.52
C GLY A 57 -15.30 24.55 -7.15
N HIS A 58 -15.19 25.71 -6.53
CA HIS A 58 -15.68 26.99 -7.07
C HIS A 58 -14.87 28.15 -6.49
N THR A 59 -14.75 29.24 -7.27
CA THR A 59 -14.03 30.47 -6.91
C THR A 59 -12.66 30.20 -6.27
N VAL A 60 -12.47 30.63 -5.02
CA VAL A 60 -11.22 30.53 -4.26
C VAL A 60 -10.85 29.08 -3.89
N ASN A 61 -11.81 28.16 -3.98
CA ASN A 61 -11.62 26.73 -3.77
C ASN A 61 -11.64 25.95 -5.09
N GLY A 62 -11.52 26.63 -6.24
CA GLY A 62 -11.42 25.97 -7.54
C GLY A 62 -10.11 25.20 -7.66
N SER A 63 -10.16 23.96 -8.12
CA SER A 63 -8.99 23.09 -8.26
C SER A 63 -9.09 22.20 -9.49
N LEU A 64 -7.95 21.65 -9.91
CA LEU A 64 -7.93 20.48 -10.80
C LEU A 64 -7.69 19.24 -9.95
N CYS A 65 -8.53 18.22 -10.08
CA CYS A 65 -8.32 16.94 -9.40
C CYS A 65 -7.98 15.86 -10.43
N VAL A 66 -6.89 15.13 -10.20
CA VAL A 66 -6.51 13.94 -10.95
C VAL A 66 -6.99 12.72 -10.15
N LEU A 67 -7.85 11.91 -10.77
CA LEU A 67 -8.47 10.76 -10.15
C LEU A 67 -7.90 9.49 -10.80
N GLN A 68 -7.18 8.71 -10.00
CA GLN A 68 -6.64 7.42 -10.39
C GLN A 68 -7.57 6.33 -9.86
N ARG A 69 -8.19 5.55 -10.76
CA ARG A 69 -9.13 4.49 -10.36
C ARG A 69 -8.45 3.34 -9.62
N THR A 70 -7.18 3.06 -9.95
CA THR A 70 -6.44 1.90 -9.44
C THR A 70 -5.14 2.36 -8.79
N VAL A 71 -4.71 1.64 -7.76
CA VAL A 71 -3.33 1.72 -7.27
C VAL A 71 -2.38 1.23 -8.36
N ARG A 72 -1.26 1.93 -8.54
CA ARG A 72 -0.18 1.56 -9.46
C ARG A 72 1.05 1.24 -8.61
N PRO A 73 1.33 -0.04 -8.34
CA PRO A 73 2.49 -0.40 -7.54
C PRO A 73 3.77 -0.07 -8.30
N ASP A 74 4.74 0.46 -7.59
CA ASP A 74 6.10 0.65 -8.10
C ASP A 74 6.90 -0.64 -7.83
N VAL A 75 7.22 -1.37 -8.89
CA VAL A 75 7.92 -2.65 -8.79
C VAL A 75 9.42 -2.38 -8.75
N ILE A 76 10.01 -2.53 -7.57
CA ILE A 76 11.45 -2.32 -7.32
C ILE A 76 12.27 -3.51 -7.81
N THR A 77 11.81 -4.72 -7.53
CA THR A 77 12.46 -5.98 -7.92
C THR A 77 11.41 -7.03 -8.28
N SER A 78 11.80 -7.98 -9.12
CA SER A 78 10.94 -9.08 -9.57
C SER A 78 11.75 -10.37 -9.62
N SER A 79 11.20 -11.42 -9.03
CA SER A 79 11.75 -12.78 -9.03
C SER A 79 10.65 -13.78 -9.38
N PHE A 80 11.04 -14.93 -9.93
CA PHE A 80 10.10 -15.98 -10.31
C PHE A 80 10.15 -17.13 -9.30
N LEU A 81 9.02 -17.41 -8.66
CA LEU A 81 8.87 -18.50 -7.70
C LEU A 81 8.00 -19.61 -8.31
N GLN A 82 8.64 -20.69 -8.73
CA GLN A 82 7.95 -21.84 -9.33
C GLN A 82 6.98 -22.49 -8.34
N ASP A 83 5.80 -22.84 -8.87
CA ASP A 83 4.72 -23.55 -8.18
C ASP A 83 4.23 -22.89 -6.88
N ALA A 84 4.48 -21.60 -6.69
CA ALA A 84 4.02 -20.85 -5.54
C ALA A 84 2.49 -20.75 -5.54
N GLN A 85 1.86 -21.27 -4.49
CA GLN A 85 0.42 -21.21 -4.28
C GLN A 85 0.05 -20.08 -3.31
N GLN A 86 0.83 -19.94 -2.23
CA GLN A 86 0.59 -18.99 -1.15
C GLN A 86 1.91 -18.50 -0.55
N LEU A 87 1.91 -17.27 -0.04
CA LEU A 87 3.09 -16.62 0.53
C LEU A 87 2.75 -15.96 1.86
N TRP A 88 3.68 -16.02 2.82
CA TRP A 88 3.60 -15.32 4.10
C TRP A 88 4.95 -14.70 4.44
N ALA A 89 4.95 -13.42 4.81
CA ALA A 89 6.10 -12.79 5.44
C ALA A 89 5.96 -12.94 6.97
N VAL A 90 6.95 -13.53 7.63
CA VAL A 90 6.89 -13.87 9.07
C VAL A 90 8.20 -13.56 9.78
N GLY A 91 8.09 -13.34 11.10
CA GLY A 91 9.21 -12.99 11.96
C GLY A 91 9.70 -11.57 11.72
N ARG A 92 10.35 -10.99 12.72
CA ARG A 92 10.90 -9.63 12.65
C ARG A 92 12.41 -9.60 12.89
N ARG A 93 13.05 -8.69 12.19
CA ARG A 93 14.45 -8.29 12.40
C ARG A 93 14.50 -7.17 13.44
N GLU A 94 15.70 -6.78 13.85
CA GLU A 94 15.90 -5.71 14.84
C GLU A 94 15.38 -4.33 14.37
N ASP A 95 15.25 -4.14 13.05
CA ASP A 95 14.71 -2.94 12.42
C ASP A 95 13.20 -3.01 12.14
N ASP A 96 12.49 -3.99 12.73
CA ASP A 96 11.05 -4.25 12.56
C ASP A 96 10.65 -4.71 11.13
N SER A 97 11.62 -4.97 10.25
CA SER A 97 11.35 -5.56 8.94
C SER A 97 11.11 -7.07 9.01
N HIS A 98 10.39 -7.62 8.03
CA HIS A 98 10.12 -9.05 7.94
C HIS A 98 11.42 -9.86 7.79
N LYS A 99 11.54 -10.97 8.51
CA LYS A 99 12.75 -11.81 8.51
C LYS A 99 12.68 -12.98 7.52
N TYR A 100 11.52 -13.60 7.35
CA TYR A 100 11.36 -14.77 6.49
C TYR A 100 10.20 -14.61 5.53
N LEU A 101 10.32 -15.22 4.36
CA LEU A 101 9.23 -15.42 3.39
C LEU A 101 9.01 -16.92 3.22
N ILE A 102 7.85 -17.40 3.65
CA ILE A 102 7.43 -18.78 3.44
C ILE A 102 6.58 -18.83 2.16
N VAL A 103 6.96 -19.71 1.25
CA VAL A 103 6.31 -19.91 -0.05
C VAL A 103 5.80 -21.34 -0.10
N SER A 104 4.49 -21.52 0.04
CA SER A 104 3.86 -22.83 -0.10
C SER A 104 3.81 -23.23 -1.57
N ARG A 105 4.26 -24.45 -1.86
CA ARG A 105 4.19 -25.11 -3.16
C ARG A 105 3.27 -26.32 -3.06
N THR A 106 2.91 -26.90 -4.21
CA THR A 106 1.97 -28.03 -4.28
C THR A 106 2.36 -29.25 -3.43
N ARG A 107 3.66 -29.48 -3.20
CA ARG A 107 4.18 -30.67 -2.49
C ARG A 107 5.28 -30.35 -1.47
N SER A 108 5.52 -29.08 -1.19
CA SER A 108 6.63 -28.63 -0.35
C SER A 108 6.46 -27.16 0.01
N SER A 109 7.36 -26.62 0.82
CA SER A 109 7.47 -25.19 1.08
C SER A 109 8.90 -24.74 0.84
N LEU A 110 9.06 -23.57 0.20
CA LEU A 110 10.34 -22.87 0.09
C LEU A 110 10.38 -21.78 1.16
N ILE A 111 11.45 -21.73 1.93
CA ILE A 111 11.65 -20.70 2.96
C ILE A 111 12.85 -19.85 2.55
N LEU A 112 12.63 -18.53 2.49
CA LEU A 112 13.66 -17.55 2.20
C LEU A 112 13.91 -16.68 3.43
N GLU A 113 15.16 -16.45 3.79
CA GLU A 113 15.57 -15.38 4.68
C GLU A 113 15.65 -14.06 3.90
N LEU A 114 15.08 -13.01 4.49
CA LEU A 114 15.01 -11.67 3.93
C LEU A 114 16.08 -10.79 4.56
N GLY A 115 16.94 -10.21 3.72
CA GLY A 115 17.97 -9.26 4.13
C GLY A 115 18.25 -8.27 3.00
N GLU A 116 19.54 -8.01 2.73
CA GLU A 116 19.94 -7.31 1.50
C GLU A 116 19.59 -8.13 0.25
N ASP A 117 19.79 -9.44 0.35
CA ASP A 117 19.40 -10.43 -0.64
C ASP A 117 18.32 -11.38 -0.06
N MET A 118 17.59 -12.03 -0.97
CA MET A 118 16.67 -13.11 -0.62
C MET A 118 17.39 -14.45 -0.82
N VAL A 119 17.62 -15.18 0.27
CA VAL A 119 18.40 -16.42 0.26
C VAL A 119 17.58 -17.57 0.83
N GLU A 120 17.69 -18.76 0.25
CA GLU A 120 17.03 -19.95 0.78
C GLU A 120 17.60 -20.33 2.14
N LEU A 121 16.71 -20.58 3.11
CA LEU A 121 17.09 -20.91 4.47
C LEU A 121 17.56 -22.37 4.55
N GLU A 122 18.82 -22.59 4.90
CA GLU A 122 19.38 -23.93 5.09
C GLU A 122 19.05 -24.54 6.46
N GLU A 123 18.78 -23.69 7.46
CA GLU A 123 18.46 -24.14 8.80
C GLU A 123 17.04 -24.74 8.87
N PRO A 124 16.86 -25.90 9.51
CA PRO A 124 15.56 -26.57 9.61
C PRO A 124 14.66 -25.92 10.68
N LEU A 125 14.47 -24.60 10.59
CA LEU A 125 13.57 -23.83 11.46
C LEU A 125 12.09 -24.02 11.09
N PHE A 126 11.83 -24.37 9.83
CA PHE A 126 10.51 -24.55 9.24
C PHE A 126 10.44 -25.89 8.51
N LEU A 127 9.23 -26.41 8.34
CA LEU A 127 8.97 -27.63 7.57
C LEU A 127 8.93 -27.30 6.07
N SER A 128 9.94 -27.71 5.32
CA SER A 128 10.04 -27.50 3.88
C SER A 128 9.51 -28.68 3.05
N ASP A 129 9.44 -29.89 3.63
CA ASP A 129 9.05 -31.10 2.89
C ASP A 129 7.55 -31.20 2.60
N GLU A 130 6.73 -30.37 3.23
CA GLU A 130 5.26 -30.39 3.12
C GLU A 130 4.72 -28.99 2.78
N PRO A 131 3.54 -28.89 2.15
CA PRO A 131 2.90 -27.60 1.87
C PRO A 131 2.46 -26.89 3.16
N THR A 132 2.76 -25.60 3.25
CA THR A 132 2.25 -24.75 4.32
C THR A 132 0.82 -24.33 4.00
N VAL A 133 -0.08 -24.45 4.98
CA VAL A 133 -1.50 -24.03 4.86
C VAL A 133 -1.69 -22.64 5.46
N ALA A 134 -0.96 -22.33 6.53
CA ALA A 134 -0.94 -21.02 7.15
C ALA A 134 0.40 -20.73 7.81
N ALA A 135 0.84 -19.48 7.74
CA ALA A 135 1.93 -19.00 8.57
C ALA A 135 1.65 -17.59 9.08
N GLY A 136 2.30 -17.22 10.16
CA GLY A 136 2.11 -15.92 10.77
C GLY A 136 3.12 -15.64 11.88
N GLU A 137 2.83 -14.60 12.64
CA GLU A 137 3.63 -14.20 13.79
C GLU A 137 2.80 -14.18 15.09
N LEU A 138 3.46 -14.49 16.19
CA LEU A 138 2.97 -14.34 17.56
C LEU A 138 3.93 -13.46 18.36
N ALA A 139 3.45 -12.94 19.50
CA ALA A 139 4.24 -12.09 20.40
C ALA A 139 4.87 -10.88 19.68
N ASP A 140 4.08 -10.18 18.87
CA ASP A 140 4.48 -8.99 18.11
C ASP A 140 5.74 -9.20 17.26
N GLY A 141 5.73 -10.28 16.47
CA GLY A 141 6.87 -10.64 15.61
C GLY A 141 7.97 -11.46 16.31
N GLY A 142 7.88 -11.66 17.63
CA GLY A 142 8.87 -12.41 18.39
C GLY A 142 8.90 -13.92 18.11
N LEU A 143 7.81 -14.48 17.56
CA LEU A 143 7.72 -15.89 17.19
C LEU A 143 7.10 -16.04 15.80
N ALA A 144 7.79 -16.72 14.89
CA ALA A 144 7.21 -17.16 13.63
C ALA A 144 6.53 -18.53 13.81
N VAL A 145 5.33 -18.69 13.26
CA VAL A 145 4.56 -19.94 13.34
C VAL A 145 4.17 -20.41 11.94
N GLN A 146 4.21 -21.72 11.74
CA GLN A 146 3.86 -22.41 10.49
C GLN A 146 2.89 -23.56 10.82
N GLY A 147 1.86 -23.74 10.00
CA GLY A 147 0.87 -24.80 10.10
C GLY A 147 0.31 -25.25 8.76
#